data_AF-A0A821QC55-F1
#
_entry.id   AF-A0A821QC55-F1
#
_cell.length_a   1.000
_cell.length_b   1.000
_cell.length_c   1.000
_cell.angle_alpha   90.00
_cell.angle_beta   90.00
_cell.angle_gamma   90.00
#
_symmetry.space_group_name_H-M   'P 1'
#
loop_
_entity.id
_entity.type
_entity.pdbx_description
1 polymer ?
#
loop_
_entity_poly.entity_id
_entity_poly.type
_entity_poly.pdbx_seq_one_letter_code
_entity_poly.pdbx_strand_id
1 'polypeptide(L)'
;LLASLLRKGAINQEQHKKMSPKTDTLELAHLHCIPKPHKPDTPLRPIVAAIHAPATEVSKFLNHLLAPVFLRVARKTTFITGIDFVRALEKYVADDHLKLTTLLITFDVENLDTMIPRRGAVAALMQFV
;
A
#
# COMPACT_ATOMS: atom_id res chain seq x y z
N LEU A 1 -21.21 -0.12 -9.89
CA LEU A 1 -19.86 -0.54 -10.36
C LEU A 1 -19.76 -2.06 -10.55
N LEU A 2 -19.85 -2.87 -9.49
CA LEU A 2 -19.67 -4.34 -9.58
C LEU A 2 -20.58 -5.03 -10.61
N ALA A 3 -21.87 -4.67 -10.64
CA ALA A 3 -22.80 -5.17 -11.66
C ALA A 3 -22.34 -4.85 -13.10
N SER A 4 -21.72 -3.68 -13.31
CA SER A 4 -21.16 -3.35 -14.63
C SER A 4 -19.91 -4.16 -14.97
N LEU A 5 -19.07 -4.48 -13.98
CA LEU A 5 -17.88 -5.32 -14.20
C LEU A 5 -18.29 -6.76 -14.52
N LEU A 6 -19.30 -7.29 -13.82
CA LEU A 6 -19.87 -8.61 -14.08
C LEU A 6 -20.47 -8.70 -15.49
N ARG A 7 -21.29 -7.70 -15.89
CA ARG A 7 -21.87 -7.65 -17.24
C ARG A 7 -20.81 -7.58 -18.35
N LYS A 8 -19.66 -6.96 -18.08
CA LYS A 8 -18.53 -6.88 -19.02
C LYS A 8 -17.64 -8.14 -19.00
N GLY A 9 -17.93 -9.12 -18.16
CA GLY A 9 -17.09 -10.31 -17.98
C GLY A 9 -15.75 -10.04 -17.29
N ALA A 10 -15.55 -8.84 -16.74
CA ALA A 10 -14.29 -8.47 -16.08
C ALA A 10 -14.13 -9.12 -14.69
N ILE A 11 -15.24 -9.57 -14.10
CA ILE A 11 -15.29 -10.38 -12.88
C ILE A 11 -16.32 -11.49 -13.05
N ASN A 12 -16.13 -12.61 -12.34
CA ASN A 12 -17.08 -13.72 -12.34
C ASN A 12 -18.14 -13.58 -11.23
N GLN A 13 -19.12 -14.50 -11.20
CA GLN A 13 -20.21 -14.49 -10.22
C GLN A 13 -19.72 -14.64 -8.77
N GLU A 14 -18.71 -15.46 -8.53
CA GLU A 14 -18.16 -15.69 -7.20
C GLU A 14 -17.47 -14.43 -6.67
N GLN A 15 -16.63 -13.80 -7.49
CA GLN A 15 -15.98 -12.52 -7.21
C GLN A 15 -17.01 -11.41 -6.95
N HIS A 16 -18.06 -11.34 -7.78
CA HIS A 16 -19.16 -10.40 -7.57
C HIS A 16 -19.84 -10.63 -6.21
N LYS A 17 -20.21 -11.87 -5.89
CA LYS A 17 -20.83 -12.23 -4.60
C LYS A 17 -19.93 -11.89 -3.42
N LYS A 18 -18.64 -12.22 -3.50
CA LYS A 18 -17.66 -11.97 -2.43
C LYS A 18 -17.43 -10.48 -2.19
N MET A 19 -17.35 -9.69 -3.25
CA MET A 19 -17.14 -8.24 -3.14
C MET A 19 -18.41 -7.44 -2.86
N SER A 20 -19.59 -8.06 -2.98
CA SER A 20 -20.85 -7.38 -2.66
C SER A 20 -20.94 -7.13 -1.16
N PRO A 21 -21.35 -5.92 -0.72
CA PRO A 21 -21.52 -5.61 0.69
C PRO A 21 -22.49 -6.59 1.36
N LYS A 22 -22.08 -7.11 2.52
CA LYS A 22 -22.91 -7.96 3.37
C LYS A 22 -23.71 -7.08 4.32
N THR A 23 -25.03 -7.05 4.16
CA THR A 23 -25.91 -6.11 4.87
C THR A 23 -25.96 -6.34 6.38
N ASP A 24 -25.71 -7.56 6.82
CA ASP A 24 -25.68 -7.99 8.22
C ASP A 24 -24.42 -7.54 8.98
N THR A 25 -23.30 -7.34 8.27
CA THR A 25 -22.02 -6.94 8.87
C THR A 25 -21.55 -5.56 8.43
N LEU A 26 -22.39 -4.79 7.71
CA LEU A 26 -21.96 -3.55 7.08
C LEU A 26 -21.79 -2.44 8.12
N GLU A 27 -20.62 -1.81 8.14
CA GLU A 27 -20.33 -0.67 9.01
C GLU A 27 -19.86 0.54 8.19
N LEU A 28 -20.19 1.73 8.66
CA LEU A 28 -19.65 2.97 8.10
C LEU A 28 -18.20 3.14 8.56
N ALA A 29 -17.38 3.73 7.71
CA ALA A 29 -16.00 4.01 8.10
C ALA A 29 -15.97 5.14 9.15
N HIS A 30 -15.12 4.96 10.16
CA HIS A 30 -14.95 5.93 11.25
C HIS A 30 -13.63 6.69 11.10
N LEU A 31 -13.66 8.00 11.33
CA LEU A 31 -12.45 8.83 11.38
C LEU A 31 -11.95 8.91 12.82
N HIS A 32 -10.74 8.42 13.06
CA HIS A 32 -10.05 8.52 14.35
C HIS A 32 -8.81 9.40 14.20
N CYS A 33 -8.34 9.97 15.31
CA CYS A 33 -7.10 10.73 15.36
C CYS A 33 -6.14 10.06 16.35
N ILE A 34 -4.98 9.61 15.87
CA ILE A 34 -3.96 8.97 16.70
C ILE A 34 -2.92 10.02 17.12
N PRO A 35 -2.58 10.13 18.42
CA PRO A 35 -1.55 11.05 18.87
C PRO A 35 -0.17 10.82 18.22
N LYS A 36 0.50 11.90 17.88
CA LYS A 36 1.89 11.98 17.42
C LYS A 36 2.67 12.92 18.35
N PRO A 37 3.01 12.46 19.57
CA PRO A 37 3.63 13.32 20.58
C PRO A 37 5.00 13.89 20.16
N HIS A 38 5.66 13.26 19.19
CA HIS A 38 6.94 13.71 18.64
C HIS A 38 6.83 14.80 17.56
N LYS A 39 5.62 15.27 17.20
CA LYS A 39 5.39 16.38 16.24
C LYS A 39 4.65 17.53 16.95
N PRO A 40 5.36 18.57 17.43
CA PRO A 40 4.77 19.65 18.24
C PRO A 40 3.56 20.33 17.58
N ASP A 41 3.65 20.61 16.28
CA ASP A 41 2.61 21.33 15.53
C ASP A 41 1.60 20.41 14.81
N THR A 42 1.80 19.09 14.87
CA THR A 42 0.90 18.11 14.24
C THR A 42 0.64 16.96 15.20
N PRO A 43 -0.07 17.23 16.31
CA PRO A 43 -0.19 16.28 17.40
C PRO A 43 -1.04 15.07 17.06
N LEU A 44 -1.71 15.03 15.90
CA LEU A 44 -2.65 13.98 15.51
C LEU A 44 -2.36 13.46 14.09
N ARG A 45 -2.54 12.14 13.90
CA ARG A 45 -2.64 11.48 12.59
C ARG A 45 -4.09 11.06 12.37
N PRO A 46 -4.83 11.68 11.44
CA PRO A 46 -6.15 11.19 11.07
C PRO A 46 -6.00 9.82 10.40
N ILE A 47 -6.83 8.85 10.81
CA ILE A 47 -6.90 7.50 10.27
C ILE A 47 -8.36 7.14 10.06
N VAL A 48 -8.68 6.58 8.90
CA VAL A 48 -10.00 6.03 8.61
C VAL A 48 -10.01 4.55 8.96
N ALA A 49 -10.75 4.18 10.00
CA ALA A 49 -11.06 2.80 10.32
C ALA A 49 -12.21 2.33 9.42
N ALA A 50 -11.89 1.54 8.40
CA ALA A 50 -12.84 1.01 7.41
C ALA A 50 -13.09 -0.50 7.61
N ILE A 51 -13.14 -0.96 8.85
CA ILE A 51 -13.45 -2.35 9.16
C ILE A 51 -14.89 -2.62 8.67
N HIS A 52 -15.09 -3.71 7.93
CA HIS A 52 -16.36 -4.08 7.29
C HIS A 52 -17.02 -3.02 6.38
N ALA A 53 -16.27 -1.99 5.98
CA ALA A 53 -16.78 -0.98 5.06
C ALA A 53 -17.14 -1.58 3.68
N PRO A 54 -18.06 -0.95 2.92
CA PRO A 54 -18.53 -1.47 1.63
C PRO A 54 -17.41 -1.79 0.61
N ALA A 55 -16.27 -1.11 0.70
CA ALA A 55 -15.15 -1.27 -0.22
C ALA A 55 -14.10 -2.30 0.23
N THR A 56 -14.19 -2.86 1.44
CA THR A 56 -13.12 -3.68 2.02
C THR A 56 -12.78 -4.92 1.18
N GLU A 57 -13.78 -5.66 0.72
CA GLU A 57 -13.54 -6.85 -0.11
C GLU A 57 -13.08 -6.47 -1.53
N VAL A 58 -13.50 -5.32 -2.06
CA VAL A 58 -12.98 -4.78 -3.32
C VAL A 58 -11.49 -4.45 -3.18
N SER A 59 -11.09 -3.77 -2.09
CA SER A 59 -9.68 -3.45 -1.83
C SER A 59 -8.82 -4.70 -1.68
N LYS A 60 -9.31 -5.75 -0.99
CA LYS A 60 -8.62 -7.04 -0.89
C LYS A 60 -8.45 -7.71 -2.26
N PHE A 61 -9.50 -7.70 -3.07
CA PHE A 61 -9.44 -8.24 -4.43
C PHE A 61 -8.43 -7.49 -5.30
N LEU A 62 -8.45 -6.16 -5.29
CA LEU A 62 -7.46 -5.34 -5.99
C LEU A 62 -6.04 -5.60 -5.48
N ASN A 63 -5.83 -5.69 -4.17
CA ASN A 63 -4.53 -6.03 -3.60
C ASN A 63 -4.02 -7.38 -4.11
N HIS A 64 -4.89 -8.39 -4.18
CA HIS A 64 -4.54 -9.70 -4.74
C HIS A 64 -4.12 -9.63 -6.21
N LEU A 65 -4.83 -8.84 -7.03
CA LEU A 65 -4.48 -8.64 -8.43
C LEU A 65 -3.17 -7.87 -8.64
N LEU A 66 -2.91 -6.86 -7.79
CA LEU A 66 -1.75 -5.99 -7.92
C LEU A 66 -0.49 -6.58 -7.27
N ALA A 67 -0.62 -7.49 -6.31
CA ALA A 67 0.50 -8.06 -5.56
C ALA A 67 1.60 -8.67 -6.45
N PRO A 68 1.31 -9.44 -7.52
CA PRO A 68 2.36 -9.97 -8.40
C PRO A 68 3.16 -8.87 -9.11
N VAL A 69 2.49 -7.82 -9.57
CA VAL A 69 3.13 -6.67 -10.22
C VAL A 69 3.99 -5.92 -9.21
N PHE A 70 3.43 -5.64 -8.03
CA PHE A 70 4.15 -5.00 -6.93
C PHE A 70 5.40 -5.79 -6.54
N LEU A 71 5.29 -7.09 -6.29
CA LEU A 71 6.43 -7.92 -5.87
C LEU A 71 7.52 -8.00 -6.94
N ARG A 72 7.14 -8.03 -8.23
CA ARG A 72 8.10 -8.03 -9.35
C ARG A 72 8.87 -6.72 -9.46
N VAL A 73 8.20 -5.58 -9.23
CA VAL A 73 8.80 -4.24 -9.38
C VAL A 73 9.52 -3.82 -8.11
N ALA A 74 8.84 -3.86 -6.97
CA ALA A 74 9.33 -3.35 -5.69
C ALA A 74 10.58 -4.08 -5.20
N ARG A 75 10.71 -5.40 -5.43
CA ARG A 75 11.91 -6.16 -5.02
C ARG A 75 13.21 -5.67 -5.66
N LYS A 76 13.15 -4.92 -6.77
CA LYS A 76 14.34 -4.38 -7.44
C LYS A 76 14.87 -3.10 -6.78
N THR A 77 14.02 -2.36 -6.09
CA THR A 77 14.33 -1.00 -5.62
C THR A 77 14.00 -0.77 -4.15
N THR A 78 13.37 -1.74 -3.49
CA THR A 78 12.80 -1.57 -2.15
C THR A 78 12.95 -2.85 -1.35
N PHE A 79 13.36 -2.71 -0.09
CA PHE A 79 13.36 -3.80 0.88
C PHE A 79 11.94 -4.04 1.38
N ILE A 80 11.46 -5.27 1.25
CA ILE A 80 10.08 -5.63 1.64
C ILE A 80 9.98 -5.77 3.16
N THR A 81 11.05 -6.26 3.80
CA THR A 81 11.13 -6.44 5.24
C THR A 81 12.40 -5.84 5.81
N GLY A 82 12.40 -5.58 7.13
CA GLY A 82 13.62 -5.15 7.83
C GLY A 82 14.74 -6.20 7.78
N ILE A 83 14.39 -7.49 7.70
CA ILE A 83 15.37 -8.57 7.56
C ILE A 83 16.06 -8.53 6.20
N ASP A 84 15.32 -8.22 5.12
CA ASP A 84 15.92 -8.07 3.79
C ASP A 84 16.93 -6.91 3.76
N PHE A 85 16.62 -5.82 4.46
CA PHE A 85 17.52 -4.68 4.60
C PHE A 85 18.81 -5.06 5.35
N VAL A 86 18.69 -5.73 6.51
CA VAL A 86 19.86 -6.15 7.30
C VAL A 86 20.77 -7.06 6.48
N ARG A 87 20.21 -8.07 5.80
CA ARG A 87 20.99 -8.98 4.94
C ARG A 87 21.68 -8.24 3.79
N ALA A 88 21.02 -7.24 3.20
CA ALA A 88 21.63 -6.43 2.15
C ALA A 88 22.78 -5.58 2.69
N LEU A 89 22.65 -5.05 3.91
CA LEU A 89 23.71 -4.30 4.57
C LEU A 89 24.90 -5.20 4.94
N GLU A 90 24.65 -6.40 5.48
CA GLU A 90 25.69 -7.40 5.75
C GLU A 90 26.46 -7.77 4.48
N LYS A 91 25.76 -7.97 3.37
CA LYS A 91 26.38 -8.19 2.07
C LYS A 91 27.20 -6.98 1.61
N TYR A 92 26.65 -5.77 1.74
CA TYR A 92 27.36 -4.54 1.39
C TYR A 92 28.67 -4.36 2.19
N VAL A 93 28.69 -4.81 3.45
CA VAL A 93 29.90 -4.88 4.28
C VAL A 93 30.84 -5.99 3.79
N ALA A 94 30.32 -7.20 3.53
CA ALA A 94 31.12 -8.33 3.07
C ALA A 94 31.78 -8.08 1.71
N ASP A 95 31.13 -7.29 0.86
CA ASP A 95 31.64 -6.86 -0.46
C ASP A 95 32.61 -5.65 -0.36
N ASP A 96 33.03 -5.25 0.85
CA ASP A 96 33.94 -4.11 1.14
C ASP A 96 33.43 -2.74 0.60
N HIS A 97 32.11 -2.56 0.48
CA HIS A 97 31.53 -1.31 0.03
C HIS A 97 31.31 -0.29 1.16
N LEU A 98 31.27 -0.74 2.43
CA LEU A 98 31.15 0.14 3.58
C LEU A 98 32.53 0.61 4.07
N LYS A 99 32.93 1.80 3.64
CA LYS A 99 34.23 2.41 3.95
C LYS A 99 34.03 3.59 4.92
N LEU A 100 35.12 4.04 5.53
CA LEU A 100 35.11 5.25 6.36
C LEU A 100 34.69 6.51 5.58
N THR A 101 34.84 6.49 4.25
CA THR A 101 34.41 7.57 3.35
C THR A 101 32.96 7.42 2.87
N THR A 102 32.26 6.35 3.26
CA THR A 102 30.87 6.13 2.84
C THR A 102 29.96 7.12 3.56
N LEU A 103 29.18 7.88 2.78
CA LEU A 103 28.18 8.79 3.30
C LEU A 103 26.82 8.09 3.35
N LEU A 104 26.19 8.13 4.52
CA LEU A 104 24.82 7.67 4.73
C LEU A 104 23.90 8.87 4.66
N ILE A 105 22.91 8.82 3.76
CA ILE A 105 21.95 9.91 3.57
C ILE A 105 20.56 9.35 3.84
N THR A 106 19.81 10.04 4.69
CA THR A 106 18.43 9.70 5.02
C THR A 106 17.50 10.79 4.51
N PHE A 107 16.38 10.36 3.93
CA PHE A 107 15.29 11.22 3.52
C PHE A 107 13.99 10.63 4.04
N ASP A 108 13.09 11.50 4.52
CA ASP A 108 11.74 11.12 4.91
C ASP A 108 10.75 11.81 3.97
N VAL A 109 9.75 11.06 3.50
CA VAL A 109 8.69 11.61 2.65
C VAL A 109 7.50 11.95 3.53
N GLU A 110 7.21 13.25 3.63
CA GLU A 110 6.09 13.71 4.43
C GLU A 110 4.74 13.40 3.79
N ASN A 111 3.78 12.96 4.61
CA ASN A 111 2.38 12.78 4.23
C ASN A 111 2.18 11.91 2.97
N LEU A 112 3.01 10.88 2.79
CA LEU A 112 3.02 10.00 1.61
C LEU A 112 1.62 9.60 1.17
N ASP A 113 0.82 8.98 2.05
CA ASP A 113 -0.50 8.44 1.72
C ASP A 113 -1.46 9.48 1.13
N THR A 114 -1.44 10.72 1.63
CA THR A 114 -2.33 11.79 1.20
C THR A 114 -1.84 12.53 -0.04
N MET A 115 -0.55 12.38 -0.37
CA MET A 115 0.12 13.10 -1.45
C MET A 115 0.28 12.27 -2.74
N ILE A 116 -0.18 11.02 -2.76
CA ILE A 116 -0.13 10.18 -3.98
C ILE A 116 -1.03 10.80 -5.08
N PRO A 117 -0.47 11.25 -6.22
CA PRO A 117 -1.27 11.83 -7.29
C PRO A 117 -2.07 10.73 -7.99
N ARG A 118 -3.41 10.76 -7.84
CA ARG A 118 -4.30 9.69 -8.36
C ARG A 118 -4.06 9.35 -9.83
N ARG A 119 -3.96 10.36 -10.70
CA ARG A 119 -3.71 10.16 -12.15
C ARG A 119 -2.31 9.59 -12.40
N GLY A 120 -1.31 10.10 -11.69
CA GLY A 120 0.06 9.62 -11.79
C GLY A 120 0.21 8.17 -11.35
N ALA A 121 -0.48 7.77 -10.27
CA ALA A 121 -0.47 6.39 -9.77
C ALA A 121 -1.09 5.40 -10.77
N VAL A 122 -2.22 5.76 -11.38
CA VAL A 122 -2.83 4.93 -12.44
C VAL A 122 -1.92 4.86 -13.67
N ALA A 123 -1.36 5.99 -14.11
CA ALA A 123 -0.44 6.01 -15.24
C ALA A 123 0.83 5.18 -15.00
N ALA A 124 1.40 5.25 -13.79
CA ALA A 124 2.54 4.43 -13.40
C ALA A 124 2.20 2.94 -13.41
N LEU A 125 1.02 2.55 -12.91
CA LEU A 125 0.59 1.16 -12.95
C LEU A 125 0.50 0.63 -14.39
N MET A 126 -0.03 1.43 -15.32
CA MET A 126 -0.16 1.08 -16.73
C MET A 126 1.18 0.83 -17.44
N GLN A 127 2.32 1.20 -16.84
CA GLN A 127 3.64 0.87 -17.39
C GLN A 127 4.03 -0.60 -17.15
N PHE A 128 3.29 -1.32 -16.30
CA PHE A 128 3.65 -2.67 -15.86
C PHE A 128 2.63 -3.75 -16.21
N VAL A 129 1.46 -3.37 -16.73
CA VAL A 129 0.35 -4.25 -17.19
C VAL A 129 0.35 -4.29 -18.71
#